data_AF-A0AA43CNK6-F1
#
_entry.id   AF-A0AA43CNK6-F1
#
_cell.length_a   1.000
_cell.length_b   1.000
_cell.length_c   1.000
_cell.angle_alpha   90.00
_cell.angle_beta   90.00
_cell.angle_gamma   90.00
#
_symmetry.space_group_name_H-M   'P 1'
#
loop_
_entity.id
_entity.type
_entity.pdbx_description
1 polymer ?
#
loop_
_entity_poly.entity_id
_entity_poly.type
_entity_poly.pdbx_seq_one_letter_code
_entity_poly.pdbx_strand_id
1 'polypeptide(L)'
;MHRRNPSILPTLPVICVLLLGLLPAGPGAVQAQGADAASILNSRCAACHERTADGGLSRVEDMRKTPEGWDMAIVRMTIMHGVRIPAEERAVLVKHLADTQGLAPEETRDWRYILERRPNALDKAPDDDLATLCGRCHSFARVALQRRDAEEWRKLAHFHLGQFPTAEYQAMGRDRNWWEIVSTSVPDKLGKLYPLRTAAWTKWLDQDAADLSGRWRVAGRRPGKGAYHGIAAITASGEDRYRVALDLTYADGGTASGSGNAIVYTGYEWRARLNLDGESVLQVFTLSEDGRELSGRWFLEDLDSVGGNLRAVRMGPAATILAVEPAYLRGGTFGRIAIHGVGLDGEVDLGEGVEVTSTVSRSSETVVVEARATAGARPGARGVRVGGADAGGLFTVYSRIDSVRVEPDEAIARVGGAGGPLAAVPAQFEAVAYMNGSDGAAGTDDDQRIGVMPATWSVDDFNETAAAMKDSQYAGRIDMKGLFLPAAAGPNPERPFATNNAGDLAVKAVVNDAGRKIEGAGHLIVTVQRWNDPPIR
;
A
#
# COMPACT_ATOMS: atom_id res chain seq x y z
N MET A 1 -64.05 28.91 -20.47
CA MET A 1 -65.29 28.15 -20.21
C MET A 1 -65.11 27.33 -18.95
N HIS A 2 -66.04 27.46 -18.02
CA HIS A 2 -66.05 26.85 -16.68
C HIS A 2 -66.33 25.34 -16.66
N ARG A 3 -65.99 24.75 -15.49
CA ARG A 3 -66.61 23.62 -14.74
C ARG A 3 -65.89 22.27 -14.84
N ARG A 4 -65.73 21.45 -13.79
CA ARG A 4 -65.98 21.52 -12.33
C ARG A 4 -65.18 20.34 -11.68
N ASN A 5 -64.66 20.57 -10.47
CA ASN A 5 -64.18 19.60 -9.45
C ASN A 5 -65.29 18.62 -8.98
N PRO A 6 -65.08 17.72 -7.97
CA PRO A 6 -64.01 16.75 -7.68
C PRO A 6 -64.62 15.37 -7.22
N SER A 7 -63.81 14.41 -6.78
CA SER A 7 -64.28 13.28 -5.95
C SER A 7 -63.25 12.93 -4.87
N ILE A 8 -63.77 12.59 -3.70
CA ILE A 8 -63.19 12.70 -2.36
C ILE A 8 -63.17 11.29 -1.72
N LEU A 9 -62.25 11.09 -0.76
CA LEU A 9 -62.18 10.13 0.36
C LEU A 9 -61.35 8.84 0.19
N PRO A 10 -60.85 8.22 1.29
CA PRO A 10 -60.74 8.72 2.68
C PRO A 10 -59.35 8.56 3.34
N THR A 11 -59.14 9.40 4.35
CA THR A 11 -58.16 9.30 5.44
C THR A 11 -58.45 8.13 6.38
N LEU A 12 -57.47 7.27 6.67
CA LEU A 12 -57.53 6.30 7.77
C LEU A 12 -57.13 6.95 9.11
N PRO A 13 -57.79 6.61 10.22
CA PRO A 13 -57.44 7.11 11.55
C PRO A 13 -56.27 6.31 12.14
N VAL A 14 -55.29 7.03 12.67
CA VAL A 14 -54.23 6.52 13.55
C VAL A 14 -54.86 6.23 14.92
N ILE A 15 -54.95 4.97 15.29
CA ILE A 15 -55.29 4.54 16.65
C ILE A 15 -53.96 4.31 17.40
N CYS A 16 -53.64 5.24 18.30
CA CYS A 16 -52.63 5.07 19.35
C CYS A 16 -53.22 4.18 20.45
N VAL A 17 -52.73 2.94 20.58
CA VAL A 17 -52.95 2.12 21.77
C VAL A 17 -51.70 2.21 22.66
N LEU A 18 -51.85 2.93 23.77
CA LEU A 18 -50.93 2.90 24.92
C LEU A 18 -51.20 1.62 25.72
N LEU A 19 -50.32 0.63 25.58
CA LEU A 19 -50.27 -0.56 26.43
C LEU A 19 -49.13 -0.39 27.45
N LEU A 20 -49.49 -0.01 28.68
CA LEU A 20 -48.62 -0.16 29.85
C LEU A 20 -48.57 -1.66 30.21
N GLY A 21 -47.46 -2.32 29.86
CA GLY A 21 -47.11 -3.65 30.35
C GLY A 21 -45.95 -3.58 31.33
N LEU A 22 -46.18 -3.94 32.59
CA LEU A 22 -45.12 -4.26 33.54
C LEU A 22 -44.36 -5.50 33.05
N LEU A 23 -43.05 -5.38 32.82
CA LEU A 23 -42.15 -6.51 32.56
C LEU A 23 -41.27 -6.77 33.80
N PRO A 24 -41.10 -8.04 34.21
CA PRO A 24 -40.20 -8.41 35.29
C PRO A 24 -38.74 -8.34 34.82
N ALA A 25 -37.86 -8.01 35.76
CA ALA A 25 -36.42 -7.95 35.57
C ALA A 25 -35.77 -9.36 35.52
N GLY A 26 -34.82 -9.55 34.59
CA GLY A 26 -33.87 -10.68 34.53
C GLY A 26 -34.36 -11.89 33.70
N PRO A 27 -33.49 -12.52 32.87
CA PRO A 27 -32.10 -12.85 33.18
C PRO A 27 -31.07 -12.10 32.33
N GLY A 28 -29.84 -12.09 32.83
CA GLY A 28 -28.72 -11.31 32.30
C GLY A 28 -28.46 -11.47 30.81
N ALA A 29 -27.90 -10.42 30.23
CA ALA A 29 -27.27 -10.47 28.93
C ALA A 29 -26.19 -11.57 28.94
N VAL A 30 -26.55 -12.73 28.40
CA VAL A 30 -25.55 -13.66 27.87
C VAL A 30 -24.86 -12.88 26.76
N GLN A 31 -23.64 -12.42 27.02
CA GLN A 31 -22.75 -12.07 25.92
C GLN A 31 -22.67 -13.30 25.04
N ALA A 32 -23.24 -13.23 23.83
CA ALA A 32 -23.05 -14.25 22.83
C ALA A 32 -21.54 -14.35 22.58
N GLN A 33 -20.90 -15.39 23.10
CA GLN A 33 -19.58 -15.80 22.65
C GLN A 33 -19.74 -16.08 21.16
N GLY A 34 -19.09 -15.27 20.31
CA GLY A 34 -19.09 -15.51 18.86
C GLY A 34 -18.65 -16.95 18.58
N ALA A 35 -19.23 -17.59 17.57
CA ALA A 35 -18.85 -18.94 17.19
C ALA A 35 -17.34 -19.01 16.92
N ASP A 36 -16.67 -20.03 17.46
CA ASP A 36 -15.25 -20.26 17.20
C ASP A 36 -15.02 -20.67 15.74
N ALA A 37 -13.79 -20.51 15.26
CA ALA A 37 -13.45 -20.75 13.86
C ALA A 37 -13.71 -22.19 13.41
N ALA A 38 -13.50 -23.19 14.27
CA ALA A 38 -13.75 -24.58 13.94
C ALA A 38 -15.25 -24.84 13.75
N SER A 39 -16.10 -24.28 14.63
CA SER A 39 -17.56 -24.32 14.50
C SER A 39 -18.04 -23.65 13.19
N ILE A 40 -17.45 -22.51 12.82
CA ILE A 40 -17.78 -21.83 11.56
C ILE A 40 -17.32 -22.66 10.35
N LEU A 41 -16.10 -23.19 10.33
CA LEU A 41 -15.62 -24.07 9.26
C LEU A 41 -16.54 -25.29 9.07
N ASN A 42 -16.97 -25.89 10.17
CA ASN A 42 -17.85 -27.05 10.14
C ASN A 42 -19.24 -26.71 9.59
N SER A 43 -19.81 -25.59 10.03
CA SER A 43 -21.17 -25.19 9.63
C SER A 43 -21.25 -24.56 8.24
N ARG A 44 -20.18 -23.91 7.77
CA ARG A 44 -20.16 -23.16 6.50
C ARG A 44 -19.43 -23.86 5.37
N CYS A 45 -18.42 -24.69 5.67
CA CYS A 45 -17.51 -25.23 4.65
C CYS A 45 -17.65 -26.75 4.46
N ALA A 46 -17.94 -27.51 5.52
CA ALA A 46 -17.93 -28.98 5.50
C ALA A 46 -19.05 -29.62 4.63
N ALA A 47 -20.03 -28.84 4.18
CA ALA A 47 -21.03 -29.32 3.22
C ALA A 47 -20.45 -29.61 1.83
N CYS A 48 -19.32 -28.95 1.48
CA CYS A 48 -18.67 -29.10 0.18
C CYS A 48 -17.22 -29.58 0.30
N HIS A 49 -16.52 -29.21 1.38
CA HIS A 49 -15.17 -29.65 1.64
C HIS A 49 -15.19 -30.93 2.47
N GLU A 50 -14.74 -32.03 1.89
CA GLU A 50 -14.63 -33.32 2.59
C GLU A 50 -13.62 -33.24 3.74
N ARG A 51 -13.84 -34.02 4.78
CA ARG A 51 -12.90 -34.15 5.90
C ARG A 51 -11.65 -34.89 5.48
N THR A 52 -10.49 -34.37 5.87
CA THR A 52 -9.22 -35.09 5.74
C THR A 52 -9.06 -36.09 6.89
N ALA A 53 -8.11 -37.03 6.75
CA ALA A 53 -7.82 -38.02 7.79
C ALA A 53 -7.41 -37.38 9.13
N ASP A 54 -6.77 -36.20 9.08
CA ASP A 54 -6.31 -35.46 10.25
C ASP A 54 -7.40 -34.52 10.82
N GLY A 55 -8.64 -34.61 10.33
CA GLY A 55 -9.79 -33.86 10.84
C GLY A 55 -9.99 -32.47 10.23
N GLY A 56 -9.06 -32.01 9.40
CA GLY A 56 -9.18 -30.77 8.62
C GLY A 56 -10.16 -30.88 7.45
N LEU A 57 -10.19 -29.86 6.60
CA LEU A 57 -11.05 -29.81 5.41
C LEU A 57 -10.22 -29.82 4.12
N SER A 58 -10.56 -30.71 3.20
CA SER A 58 -9.91 -30.84 1.89
C SER A 58 -9.86 -29.48 1.18
N ARG A 59 -8.79 -29.24 0.42
CA ARG A 59 -8.44 -27.94 -0.18
C ARG A 59 -8.03 -26.90 0.86
N VAL A 60 -8.79 -26.73 1.94
CA VAL A 60 -8.51 -25.70 2.96
C VAL A 60 -7.16 -25.96 3.62
N GLU A 61 -6.86 -27.21 3.98
CA GLU A 61 -5.58 -27.63 4.59
C GLU A 61 -4.39 -27.65 3.61
N ASP A 62 -4.68 -27.66 2.31
CA ASP A 62 -3.68 -27.93 1.27
C ASP A 62 -3.09 -26.63 0.67
N MET A 63 -3.33 -25.48 1.32
CA MET A 63 -2.83 -24.19 0.87
C MET A 63 -2.55 -23.22 2.01
N ARG A 64 -1.53 -22.37 1.83
CA ARG A 64 -1.28 -21.21 2.70
C ARG A 64 -1.31 -19.90 1.93
N LYS A 65 -1.73 -18.81 2.57
CA LYS A 65 -1.92 -17.48 1.94
C LYS A 65 -1.74 -16.35 2.94
N THR A 66 -1.63 -15.12 2.43
CA THR A 66 -1.76 -13.89 3.23
C THR A 66 -3.20 -13.72 3.75
N PRO A 67 -3.44 -12.81 4.72
CA PRO A 67 -4.80 -12.48 5.17
C PRO A 67 -5.72 -12.08 4.01
N GLU A 68 -5.25 -11.23 3.10
CA GLU A 68 -5.98 -10.82 1.91
C GLU A 68 -6.27 -12.00 0.96
N GLY A 69 -5.34 -12.96 0.84
CA GLY A 69 -5.51 -14.15 0.02
C GLY A 69 -6.60 -15.09 0.56
N TRP A 70 -6.67 -15.25 1.88
CA TRP A 70 -7.74 -16.00 2.54
C TRP A 70 -9.09 -15.30 2.42
N ASP A 71 -9.10 -13.99 2.60
CA ASP A 71 -10.28 -13.16 2.41
C ASP A 71 -10.87 -13.31 0.99
N MET A 72 -10.01 -13.22 -0.03
CA MET A 72 -10.39 -13.45 -1.43
C MET A 72 -10.91 -14.88 -1.67
N ALA A 73 -10.36 -15.89 -0.99
CA ALA A 73 -10.82 -17.26 -1.11
C ALA A 73 -12.24 -17.43 -0.56
N ILE A 74 -12.54 -16.87 0.60
CA ILE A 74 -13.87 -16.92 1.23
C ILE A 74 -14.89 -16.12 0.41
N VAL A 75 -14.54 -14.90 -0.04
CA VAL A 75 -15.40 -14.08 -0.92
C VAL A 75 -15.78 -14.83 -2.18
N ARG A 76 -14.82 -15.54 -2.79
CA ARG A 76 -15.08 -16.34 -3.97
C ARG A 76 -16.13 -17.42 -3.70
N MET A 77 -16.13 -18.04 -2.52
CA MET A 77 -17.15 -19.04 -2.17
C MET A 77 -18.55 -18.41 -2.05
N THR A 78 -18.65 -17.18 -1.55
CA THR A 78 -19.92 -16.45 -1.52
C THR A 78 -20.41 -16.09 -2.93
N ILE A 79 -19.53 -15.56 -3.77
CA ILE A 79 -19.89 -15.08 -5.11
C ILE A 79 -20.15 -16.25 -6.08
N MET A 80 -19.27 -17.25 -6.13
CA MET A 80 -19.30 -18.31 -7.14
C MET A 80 -20.05 -19.56 -6.69
N HIS A 81 -20.14 -19.81 -5.39
CA HIS A 81 -20.73 -21.04 -4.85
C HIS A 81 -21.85 -20.80 -3.83
N GLY A 82 -22.28 -19.55 -3.66
CA GLY A 82 -23.46 -19.20 -2.85
C GLY A 82 -23.32 -19.42 -1.35
N VAL A 83 -22.10 -19.58 -0.83
CA VAL A 83 -21.87 -19.75 0.61
C VAL A 83 -22.31 -18.50 1.36
N ARG A 84 -23.28 -18.67 2.26
CA ARG A 84 -23.78 -17.60 3.13
C ARG A 84 -22.94 -17.55 4.40
N ILE A 85 -22.14 -16.49 4.49
CA ILE A 85 -21.31 -16.21 5.66
C ILE A 85 -21.45 -14.73 6.02
N PRO A 86 -21.89 -14.39 7.24
CA PRO A 86 -21.88 -13.02 7.73
C PRO A 86 -20.47 -12.42 7.80
N ALA A 87 -20.37 -11.08 7.81
CA ALA A 87 -19.09 -10.39 7.80
C ALA A 87 -18.23 -10.70 9.03
N GLU A 88 -18.87 -10.83 10.19
CA GLU A 88 -18.25 -11.19 11.47
C GLU A 88 -17.68 -12.61 11.47
N GLU A 89 -18.42 -13.59 10.93
CA GLU A 89 -17.94 -14.97 10.80
C GLU A 89 -16.79 -15.06 9.79
N ARG A 90 -16.90 -14.32 8.66
CA ARG A 90 -15.81 -14.22 7.68
C ARG A 90 -14.55 -13.64 8.31
N ALA A 91 -14.67 -12.58 9.12
CA ALA A 91 -13.51 -11.99 9.79
C ALA A 91 -12.84 -12.97 10.77
N VAL A 92 -13.63 -13.79 11.48
CA VAL A 92 -13.12 -14.86 12.34
C VAL A 92 -12.37 -15.92 11.52
N LEU A 93 -12.94 -16.38 10.39
CA LEU A 93 -12.28 -17.34 9.52
C LEU A 93 -11.01 -16.80 8.88
N VAL A 94 -11.02 -15.55 8.40
CA VAL A 94 -9.81 -14.92 7.81
C VAL A 94 -8.70 -14.85 8.85
N LYS A 95 -9.01 -14.43 10.09
CA LYS A 95 -8.01 -14.42 11.18
C LYS A 95 -7.47 -15.81 11.42
N HIS A 96 -8.35 -16.78 11.68
CA HIS A 96 -7.95 -18.15 11.96
C HIS A 96 -7.07 -18.75 10.86
N LEU A 97 -7.51 -18.70 9.59
CA LEU A 97 -6.79 -19.27 8.46
C LEU A 97 -5.47 -18.54 8.18
N ALA A 98 -5.41 -17.22 8.39
CA ALA A 98 -4.15 -16.49 8.26
C ALA A 98 -3.16 -16.84 9.37
N ASP A 99 -3.61 -17.13 10.59
CA ASP A 99 -2.71 -17.53 11.68
C ASP A 99 -2.21 -18.97 11.52
N THR A 100 -3.11 -19.89 11.20
CA THR A 100 -2.78 -21.32 11.11
C THR A 100 -2.18 -21.71 9.77
N GLN A 101 -2.49 -20.96 8.72
CA GLN A 101 -2.10 -21.26 7.34
C GLN A 101 -1.64 -19.98 6.61
N GLY A 102 -0.86 -19.18 7.33
CA GLY A 102 -0.24 -17.94 6.86
C GLY A 102 1.03 -18.15 6.05
N LEU A 103 1.73 -17.05 5.79
CA LEU A 103 3.05 -17.05 5.17
C LEU A 103 4.06 -16.49 6.16
N ALA A 104 5.27 -17.06 6.21
CA ALA A 104 6.37 -16.49 6.99
C ALA A 104 6.79 -15.12 6.43
N PRO A 105 7.43 -14.24 7.22
CA PRO A 105 7.91 -12.94 6.76
C PRO A 105 8.76 -13.03 5.47
N GLU A 106 9.66 -14.01 5.38
CA GLU A 106 10.53 -14.20 4.22
C GLU A 106 9.77 -14.65 2.97
N GLU A 107 8.59 -15.27 3.14
CA GLU A 107 7.75 -15.74 2.04
C GLU A 107 6.97 -14.61 1.36
N THR A 108 6.86 -13.44 1.98
CA THR A 108 6.15 -12.26 1.44
C THR A 108 7.06 -11.12 0.98
N ARG A 109 8.35 -11.15 1.38
CA ARG A 109 9.31 -10.05 1.27
C ARG A 109 9.30 -9.34 -0.08
N ASP A 110 9.40 -10.09 -1.18
CA ASP A 110 9.55 -9.52 -2.52
C ASP A 110 8.22 -9.07 -3.15
N TRP A 111 7.09 -9.39 -2.51
CA TRP A 111 5.75 -9.22 -3.07
C TRP A 111 4.89 -8.26 -2.26
N ARG A 112 5.44 -7.63 -1.23
CA ARG A 112 4.68 -6.77 -0.30
C ARG A 112 3.98 -5.59 -0.96
N TYR A 113 4.52 -5.08 -2.06
CA TYR A 113 3.95 -3.93 -2.78
C TYR A 113 2.46 -4.11 -3.11
N ILE A 114 2.04 -5.34 -3.41
CA ILE A 114 0.65 -5.63 -3.81
C ILE A 114 -0.29 -5.59 -2.60
N LEU A 115 0.18 -6.02 -1.42
CA LEU A 115 -0.56 -5.95 -0.16
C LEU A 115 -0.66 -4.49 0.31
N GLU A 116 0.45 -3.77 0.18
CA GLU A 116 0.58 -2.35 0.53
C GLU A 116 -0.12 -1.40 -0.46
N ARG A 117 -0.74 -1.95 -1.51
CA ARG A 117 -1.44 -1.20 -2.56
C ARG A 117 -0.56 -0.12 -3.18
N ARG A 118 0.73 -0.41 -3.37
CA ARG A 118 1.68 0.55 -3.93
C ARG A 118 1.23 0.91 -5.36
N PRO A 119 0.94 2.20 -5.64
CA PRO A 119 0.58 2.60 -6.99
C PRO A 119 1.75 2.38 -7.93
N ASN A 120 1.46 1.96 -9.16
CA ASN A 120 2.45 1.85 -10.26
C ASN A 120 3.69 0.99 -9.93
N ALA A 121 3.56 0.01 -9.03
CA ALA A 121 4.62 -0.96 -8.80
C ALA A 121 4.77 -1.90 -10.00
N LEU A 122 6.01 -2.17 -10.41
CA LEU A 122 6.31 -3.13 -11.46
C LEU A 122 6.22 -4.56 -10.91
N ASP A 123 5.24 -5.31 -11.43
CA ASP A 123 5.08 -6.73 -11.14
C ASP A 123 5.98 -7.55 -12.09
N LYS A 124 7.01 -8.19 -11.52
CA LYS A 124 7.98 -8.98 -12.29
C LYS A 124 7.85 -10.44 -11.90
N ALA A 125 7.40 -11.29 -12.82
CA ALA A 125 7.39 -12.73 -12.60
C ALA A 125 8.84 -13.29 -12.63
N PRO A 126 9.08 -14.48 -12.05
CA PRO A 126 10.39 -15.14 -12.06
C PRO A 126 10.93 -15.44 -13.46
N ASP A 127 10.05 -15.57 -14.45
CA ASP A 127 10.38 -15.80 -15.86
C ASP A 127 9.22 -15.41 -16.77
N ASP A 128 9.53 -15.27 -18.07
CA ASP A 128 8.60 -14.82 -19.11
C ASP A 128 7.42 -15.77 -19.31
N ASP A 129 7.61 -17.08 -19.13
CA ASP A 129 6.52 -18.05 -19.24
C ASP A 129 5.49 -17.82 -18.12
N LEU A 130 5.94 -17.63 -16.88
CA LEU A 130 5.04 -17.34 -15.76
C LEU A 130 4.40 -15.95 -15.86
N ALA A 131 5.13 -14.94 -16.37
CA ALA A 131 4.54 -13.64 -16.69
C ALA A 131 3.37 -13.79 -17.68
N THR A 132 3.62 -14.54 -18.76
CA THR A 132 2.67 -14.80 -19.85
C THR A 132 1.45 -15.61 -19.38
N LEU A 133 1.70 -16.72 -18.68
CA LEU A 133 0.66 -17.70 -18.35
C LEU A 133 -0.14 -17.32 -17.09
N CYS A 134 0.47 -16.56 -16.17
CA CYS A 134 -0.11 -16.30 -14.85
C CYS A 134 -0.19 -14.80 -14.47
N GLY A 135 0.61 -13.93 -15.08
CA GLY A 135 0.69 -12.49 -14.74
C GLY A 135 -0.10 -11.55 -15.65
N ARG A 136 -0.66 -12.02 -16.76
CA ARG A 136 -1.32 -11.15 -17.76
C ARG A 136 -2.74 -10.65 -17.39
N CYS A 137 -3.40 -11.27 -16.41
CA CYS A 137 -4.76 -10.93 -16.00
C CYS A 137 -4.80 -10.19 -14.65
N HIS A 138 -3.92 -10.59 -13.74
CA HIS A 138 -3.73 -10.03 -12.40
C HIS A 138 -2.24 -10.13 -12.07
N SER A 139 -1.79 -9.45 -11.01
CA SER A 139 -0.39 -9.51 -10.58
C SER A 139 0.11 -10.95 -10.42
N PHE A 140 1.34 -11.23 -10.84
CA PHE A 140 2.02 -12.46 -10.50
C PHE A 140 2.27 -12.56 -8.98
N ALA A 141 2.38 -11.42 -8.29
CA ALA A 141 2.39 -11.38 -6.82
C ALA A 141 1.24 -12.16 -6.19
N ARG A 142 0.04 -12.15 -6.78
CA ARG A 142 -1.10 -12.94 -6.30
C ARG A 142 -0.84 -14.44 -6.33
N VAL A 143 -0.01 -14.92 -7.25
CA VAL A 143 0.46 -16.31 -7.32
C VAL A 143 1.54 -16.54 -6.27
N ALA A 144 2.56 -15.68 -6.26
CA ALA A 144 3.73 -15.82 -5.39
C ALA A 144 3.42 -15.66 -3.89
N LEU A 145 2.32 -15.00 -3.53
CA LEU A 145 1.80 -14.88 -2.15
C LEU A 145 0.88 -16.05 -1.75
N GLN A 146 1.15 -17.23 -2.29
CA GLN A 146 0.48 -18.47 -1.90
C GLN A 146 1.49 -19.62 -1.85
N ARG A 147 1.18 -20.65 -1.08
CA ARG A 147 1.99 -21.87 -0.97
C ARG A 147 1.08 -23.07 -1.11
N ARG A 148 1.40 -23.97 -2.04
CA ARG A 148 0.60 -25.16 -2.35
C ARG A 148 1.50 -26.27 -2.88
N ASP A 149 1.03 -27.50 -2.84
CA ASP A 149 1.68 -28.58 -3.59
C ASP A 149 1.29 -28.53 -5.08
N ALA A 150 1.94 -29.36 -5.89
CA ALA A 150 1.70 -29.40 -7.33
C ALA A 150 0.26 -29.83 -7.68
N GLU A 151 -0.38 -30.67 -6.86
CA GLU A 151 -1.74 -31.12 -7.11
C GLU A 151 -2.74 -29.98 -6.89
N GLU A 152 -2.57 -29.19 -5.84
CA GLU A 152 -3.37 -28.02 -5.55
C GLU A 152 -3.15 -26.87 -6.55
N TRP A 153 -1.92 -26.72 -7.06
CA TRP A 153 -1.66 -25.83 -8.19
C TRP A 153 -2.36 -26.32 -9.46
N ARG A 154 -2.40 -27.63 -9.71
CA ARG A 154 -3.13 -28.21 -10.85
C ARG A 154 -4.63 -27.95 -10.74
N LYS A 155 -5.24 -28.19 -9.56
CA LYS A 155 -6.65 -27.86 -9.31
C LYS A 155 -6.92 -26.37 -9.51
N LEU A 156 -5.98 -25.49 -9.18
CA LEU A 156 -6.10 -24.06 -9.47
C LEU A 156 -6.12 -23.78 -10.98
N ALA A 157 -5.28 -24.45 -11.78
CA ALA A 157 -5.30 -24.33 -13.23
C ALA A 157 -6.65 -24.79 -13.82
N HIS A 158 -7.18 -25.93 -13.37
CA HIS A 158 -8.53 -26.38 -13.72
C HIS A 158 -9.60 -25.34 -13.37
N PHE A 159 -9.53 -24.75 -12.18
CA PHE A 159 -10.46 -23.69 -11.77
C PHE A 159 -10.40 -22.50 -12.73
N HIS A 160 -9.20 -22.03 -13.13
CA HIS A 160 -9.09 -20.88 -14.02
C HIS A 160 -9.74 -21.14 -15.38
N LEU A 161 -9.47 -22.28 -16.01
CA LEU A 161 -10.07 -22.57 -17.32
C LEU A 161 -11.56 -22.91 -17.21
N GLY A 162 -11.97 -23.63 -16.17
CA GLY A 162 -13.38 -23.94 -15.93
C GLY A 162 -14.22 -22.70 -15.65
N GLN A 163 -13.69 -21.74 -14.90
CA GLN A 163 -14.38 -20.49 -14.56
C GLN A 163 -14.28 -19.44 -15.66
N PHE A 164 -13.17 -19.39 -16.38
CA PHE A 164 -12.87 -18.44 -17.45
C PHE A 164 -12.49 -19.21 -18.72
N PRO A 165 -13.44 -19.87 -19.40
CA PRO A 165 -13.16 -20.73 -20.56
C PRO A 165 -12.53 -19.98 -21.72
N THR A 166 -12.75 -18.66 -21.82
CA THR A 166 -12.13 -17.83 -22.85
C THR A 166 -10.66 -17.50 -22.56
N ALA A 167 -10.11 -17.88 -21.40
CA ALA A 167 -8.73 -17.59 -21.03
C ALA A 167 -7.74 -18.13 -22.07
N GLU A 168 -7.95 -19.35 -22.57
CA GLU A 168 -7.09 -19.96 -23.59
C GLU A 168 -7.24 -19.33 -24.99
N TYR A 169 -8.28 -18.53 -25.23
CA TYR A 169 -8.52 -17.84 -26.51
C TYR A 169 -8.00 -16.39 -26.54
N GLN A 170 -7.54 -15.87 -25.40
CA GLN A 170 -7.02 -14.51 -25.30
C GLN A 170 -5.59 -14.43 -25.88
N ALA A 171 -5.10 -13.20 -26.06
CA ALA A 171 -3.68 -12.98 -26.35
C ALA A 171 -2.81 -13.70 -25.30
N MET A 172 -1.70 -14.30 -25.75
CA MET A 172 -0.82 -15.15 -24.93
C MET A 172 -1.44 -16.49 -24.44
N GLY A 173 -2.68 -16.78 -24.83
CA GLY A 173 -3.30 -18.09 -24.68
C GLY A 173 -3.41 -18.84 -26.01
N ARG A 174 -4.04 -18.20 -27.01
CA ARG A 174 -4.40 -18.84 -28.29
C ARG A 174 -3.22 -19.15 -29.22
N ASP A 175 -2.03 -18.67 -28.88
CA ASP A 175 -0.79 -18.85 -29.61
C ASP A 175 -0.04 -20.14 -29.23
N ARG A 176 -0.60 -20.94 -28.31
CA ARG A 176 0.02 -22.16 -27.77
C ARG A 176 -1.04 -23.18 -27.32
N ASN A 177 -0.59 -24.40 -27.01
CA ASN A 177 -1.42 -25.40 -26.32
C ASN A 177 -1.58 -25.02 -24.84
N TRP A 178 -2.29 -23.92 -24.57
CA TRP A 178 -2.33 -23.29 -23.25
C TRP A 178 -2.76 -24.28 -22.16
N TRP A 179 -3.84 -25.03 -22.39
CA TRP A 179 -4.34 -26.01 -21.42
C TRP A 179 -3.33 -27.11 -21.09
N GLU A 180 -2.65 -27.67 -22.10
CA GLU A 180 -1.62 -28.69 -21.91
C GLU A 180 -0.53 -28.18 -20.97
N ILE A 181 -0.03 -26.97 -21.21
CA ILE A 181 1.06 -26.36 -20.42
C ILE A 181 0.60 -26.06 -18.99
N VAL A 182 -0.55 -25.41 -18.80
CA VAL A 182 -0.99 -24.96 -17.47
C VAL A 182 -1.54 -26.08 -16.59
N SER A 183 -1.96 -27.21 -17.16
CA SER A 183 -2.46 -28.36 -16.39
C SER A 183 -1.36 -29.39 -16.06
N THR A 184 -0.21 -29.32 -16.74
CA THR A 184 0.89 -30.27 -16.58
C THR A 184 2.14 -29.63 -15.98
N SER A 185 2.96 -28.94 -16.78
CA SER A 185 4.29 -28.46 -16.38
C SER A 185 4.27 -27.28 -15.42
N VAL A 186 3.28 -26.38 -15.55
CA VAL A 186 3.19 -25.19 -14.68
C VAL A 186 2.93 -25.56 -13.22
N PRO A 187 1.99 -26.47 -12.88
CA PRO A 187 1.78 -26.91 -11.51
C PRO A 187 3.03 -27.47 -10.82
N ASP A 188 3.84 -28.25 -11.53
CA ASP A 188 5.08 -28.81 -10.99
C ASP A 188 6.13 -27.71 -10.76
N LYS A 189 6.21 -26.72 -11.66
CA LYS A 189 7.08 -25.56 -11.51
C LYS A 189 6.67 -24.69 -10.31
N LEU A 190 5.37 -24.36 -10.20
CA LEU A 190 4.84 -23.59 -9.08
C LEU A 190 4.95 -24.34 -7.75
N GLY A 191 4.77 -25.66 -7.75
CA GLY A 191 4.97 -26.49 -6.56
C GLY A 191 6.42 -26.51 -6.06
N LYS A 192 7.40 -26.30 -6.95
CA LYS A 192 8.83 -26.15 -6.57
C LYS A 192 9.16 -24.74 -6.09
N LEU A 193 8.64 -23.71 -6.76
CA LEU A 193 8.89 -22.31 -6.41
C LEU A 193 8.15 -21.89 -5.13
N TYR A 194 6.93 -22.39 -4.95
CA TYR A 194 6.02 -22.00 -3.88
C TYR A 194 5.40 -23.22 -3.19
N PRO A 195 6.23 -24.13 -2.63
CA PRO A 195 5.77 -25.39 -2.03
C PRO A 195 4.93 -25.13 -0.78
N LEU A 196 3.95 -25.99 -0.51
CA LEU A 196 3.10 -25.93 0.68
C LEU A 196 3.92 -25.88 1.98
N ARG A 197 4.95 -26.72 2.09
CA ARG A 197 5.83 -26.82 3.26
C ARG A 197 7.17 -26.16 2.99
N THR A 198 7.58 -25.24 3.85
CA THR A 198 8.87 -24.54 3.78
C THR A 198 9.54 -24.51 5.15
N ALA A 199 10.88 -24.50 5.17
CA ALA A 199 11.64 -24.35 6.42
C ALA A 199 11.35 -23.01 7.10
N ALA A 200 11.14 -21.94 6.32
CA ALA A 200 10.78 -20.62 6.83
C ALA A 200 9.46 -20.67 7.62
N TRP A 201 8.42 -21.31 7.08
CA TRP A 201 7.14 -21.45 7.77
C TRP A 201 7.25 -22.31 9.04
N THR A 202 7.96 -23.44 8.97
CA THR A 202 8.19 -24.28 10.14
C THR A 202 8.90 -23.52 11.26
N LYS A 203 9.98 -22.78 10.93
CA LYS A 203 10.69 -21.93 11.89
C LYS A 203 9.79 -20.83 12.47
N TRP A 204 8.92 -20.24 11.64
CA TRP A 204 8.04 -19.15 12.04
C TRP A 204 6.96 -19.59 13.03
N LEU A 205 6.43 -20.81 12.88
CA LEU A 205 5.43 -21.36 13.81
C LEU A 205 5.95 -21.52 15.25
N ASP A 206 7.27 -21.63 15.43
CA ASP A 206 7.91 -21.72 16.75
C ASP A 206 8.21 -20.34 17.38
N GLN A 207 7.90 -19.24 16.69
CA GLN A 207 8.12 -17.88 17.22
C GLN A 207 6.99 -17.47 18.18
N ASP A 208 7.38 -16.89 19.32
CA ASP A 208 6.43 -16.28 20.25
C ASP A 208 5.84 -14.99 19.66
N ALA A 209 4.54 -14.77 19.87
CA ALA A 209 3.90 -13.52 19.50
C ALA A 209 4.44 -12.36 20.36
N ALA A 210 4.79 -11.25 19.71
CA ALA A 210 5.21 -10.03 20.41
C ALA A 210 3.99 -9.23 20.91
N ASP A 211 4.07 -8.66 22.12
CA ASP A 211 3.12 -7.62 22.57
C ASP A 211 3.53 -6.27 21.99
N LEU A 212 2.70 -5.68 21.14
CA LEU A 212 2.99 -4.40 20.46
C LEU A 212 2.67 -3.17 21.32
N SER A 213 2.12 -3.35 22.52
CA SER A 213 1.75 -2.25 23.43
C SER A 213 2.95 -1.38 23.80
N GLY A 214 2.77 -0.06 23.78
CA GLY A 214 3.80 0.91 24.11
C GLY A 214 3.82 2.12 23.18
N ARG A 215 4.86 2.95 23.35
CA ARG A 215 5.13 4.10 22.48
C ARG A 215 6.15 3.73 21.41
N TRP A 216 5.95 4.25 20.21
CA TRP A 216 6.76 3.99 19.04
C TRP A 216 7.13 5.32 18.37
N ARG A 217 8.41 5.51 18.06
CA ARG A 217 8.85 6.64 17.26
C ARG A 217 8.56 6.34 15.80
N VAL A 218 7.92 7.29 15.12
CA VAL A 218 7.50 7.16 13.73
C VAL A 218 8.29 8.11 12.84
N ALA A 219 8.67 7.66 11.65
CA ALA A 219 9.14 8.49 10.55
C ALA A 219 8.63 7.96 9.21
N GLY A 220 8.45 8.85 8.24
CA GLY A 220 7.95 8.45 6.93
C GLY A 220 7.92 9.58 5.90
N ARG A 221 7.29 9.27 4.76
CA ARG A 221 7.04 10.21 3.67
C ARG A 221 5.68 9.96 3.06
N ARG A 222 4.95 11.02 2.78
CA ARG A 222 3.77 11.00 1.91
C ARG A 222 4.12 11.76 0.63
N PRO A 223 4.25 11.07 -0.53
CA PRO A 223 4.47 11.75 -1.81
C PRO A 223 3.49 12.90 -2.04
N GLY A 224 4.00 14.04 -2.52
CA GLY A 224 3.22 15.28 -2.70
C GLY A 224 2.93 16.09 -1.43
N LYS A 225 3.20 15.55 -0.23
CA LYS A 225 3.10 16.29 1.05
C LYS A 225 4.46 16.43 1.76
N GLY A 226 5.32 15.43 1.68
CA GLY A 226 6.69 15.48 2.21
C GLY A 226 6.97 14.50 3.35
N ALA A 227 8.11 14.72 4.01
CA ALA A 227 8.55 13.96 5.17
C ALA A 227 7.63 14.22 6.36
N TYR A 228 7.55 13.25 7.26
CA TYR A 228 6.94 13.43 8.56
C TYR A 228 7.62 12.56 9.60
N HIS A 229 7.48 12.97 10.86
CA HIS A 229 7.87 12.21 12.02
C HIS A 229 6.79 12.29 13.10
N GLY A 230 6.81 11.38 14.08
CA GLY A 230 5.74 11.36 15.06
C GLY A 230 5.91 10.32 16.16
N ILE A 231 4.84 10.13 16.92
CA ILE A 231 4.72 9.09 17.93
C ILE A 231 3.44 8.30 17.63
N ALA A 232 3.54 6.97 17.70
CA ALA A 232 2.37 6.11 17.82
C ALA A 232 2.29 5.57 19.24
N ALA A 233 1.11 5.67 19.86
CA ALA A 233 0.77 4.98 21.09
C ALA A 233 -0.11 3.78 20.74
N ILE A 234 0.39 2.58 21.05
CA ILE A 234 -0.28 1.31 20.79
C ILE A 234 -0.68 0.70 22.13
N THR A 235 -1.94 0.28 22.26
CA THR A 235 -2.46 -0.32 23.49
C THR A 235 -3.23 -1.58 23.14
N ALA A 236 -2.89 -2.71 23.77
CA ALA A 236 -3.64 -3.95 23.61
C ALA A 236 -5.14 -3.75 23.92
N SER A 237 -5.98 -4.33 23.08
CA SER A 237 -7.44 -4.41 23.22
C SER A 237 -7.97 -5.84 23.12
N GLY A 238 -7.05 -6.80 22.97
CA GLY A 238 -7.23 -8.25 22.93
C GLY A 238 -5.86 -8.88 22.67
N GLU A 239 -5.80 -10.20 22.48
CA GLU A 239 -4.54 -10.94 22.24
C GLU A 239 -3.78 -10.41 21.02
N ASP A 240 -4.41 -10.38 19.84
CA ASP A 240 -3.83 -9.86 18.60
C ASP A 240 -4.49 -8.56 18.13
N ARG A 241 -5.10 -7.81 19.06
CA ARG A 241 -5.89 -6.62 18.75
C ARG A 241 -5.36 -5.43 19.53
N TYR A 242 -5.27 -4.30 18.85
CA TYR A 242 -4.70 -3.09 19.41
C TYR A 242 -5.54 -1.87 19.09
N ARG A 243 -5.52 -0.89 19.99
CA ARG A 243 -5.88 0.50 19.69
C ARG A 243 -4.62 1.27 19.34
N VAL A 244 -4.75 2.18 18.38
CA VAL A 244 -3.65 3.00 17.88
C VAL A 244 -4.05 4.46 18.02
N ALA A 245 -3.18 5.28 18.59
CA ALA A 245 -3.23 6.74 18.48
C ALA A 245 -1.92 7.21 17.82
N LEU A 246 -2.02 8.13 16.87
CA LEU A 246 -0.90 8.58 16.04
C LEU A 246 -0.88 10.11 16.04
N ASP A 247 0.28 10.68 16.31
CA ASP A 247 0.54 12.12 16.21
C ASP A 247 1.75 12.35 15.31
N LEU A 248 1.55 13.07 14.21
CA LEU A 248 2.54 13.34 13.17
C LEU A 248 2.80 14.85 13.03
N THR A 249 4.04 15.18 12.70
CA THR A 249 4.49 16.50 12.26
C THR A 249 5.19 16.34 10.92
N TYR A 250 4.78 17.13 9.93
CA TYR A 250 5.33 17.17 8.59
C TYR A 250 6.46 18.20 8.52
N ALA A 251 7.29 18.05 7.48
CA ALA A 251 8.41 18.92 7.19
C ALA A 251 8.05 20.41 7.03
N ASP A 252 6.83 20.68 6.55
CA ASP A 252 6.29 22.04 6.40
C ASP A 252 5.75 22.63 7.72
N GLY A 253 5.88 21.90 8.83
CA GLY A 253 5.34 22.26 10.14
C GLY A 253 3.86 21.90 10.33
N GLY A 254 3.19 21.37 9.29
CA GLY A 254 1.83 20.86 9.41
C GLY A 254 1.77 19.67 10.36
N THR A 255 0.65 19.50 11.07
CA THR A 255 0.43 18.36 11.95
C THR A 255 -0.67 17.47 11.42
N ALA A 256 -0.69 16.22 11.85
CA ALA A 256 -1.82 15.31 11.65
C ALA A 256 -1.96 14.39 12.86
N SER A 257 -3.17 14.17 13.33
CA SER A 257 -3.43 13.22 14.41
C SER A 257 -4.58 12.29 14.08
N GLY A 258 -4.53 11.10 14.65
CA GLY A 258 -5.50 10.08 14.33
C GLY A 258 -5.55 8.93 15.31
N SER A 259 -6.63 8.17 15.26
CA SER A 259 -6.77 6.98 16.07
C SER A 259 -7.60 5.90 15.39
N GLY A 260 -7.45 4.66 15.84
CA GLY A 260 -8.12 3.53 15.23
C GLY A 260 -7.82 2.21 15.91
N ASN A 261 -8.12 1.14 15.18
CA ASN A 261 -7.92 -0.23 15.66
C ASN A 261 -7.04 -1.00 14.67
N ALA A 262 -6.22 -1.89 15.23
CA ALA A 262 -5.35 -2.78 14.49
C ALA A 262 -5.56 -4.23 14.90
N ILE A 263 -5.22 -5.12 13.97
CA ILE A 263 -5.17 -6.57 14.14
C ILE A 263 -3.82 -7.04 13.63
N VAL A 264 -3.19 -7.96 14.34
CA VAL A 264 -2.01 -8.68 13.87
C VAL A 264 -2.43 -10.06 13.38
N TYR A 265 -2.08 -10.40 12.14
CA TYR A 265 -2.27 -11.73 11.58
C TYR A 265 -0.92 -12.45 11.53
N THR A 266 -0.93 -13.77 11.74
CA THR A 266 0.28 -14.60 11.60
C THR A 266 1.44 -14.16 12.51
N GLY A 267 1.17 -13.36 13.56
CA GLY A 267 2.18 -12.79 14.45
C GLY A 267 2.98 -11.58 13.92
N TYR A 268 2.82 -11.19 12.64
CA TYR A 268 3.58 -10.04 12.08
C TYR A 268 2.85 -9.18 11.05
N GLU A 269 1.77 -9.67 10.43
CA GLU A 269 1.02 -8.92 9.41
C GLU A 269 0.06 -7.95 10.10
N TRP A 270 0.50 -6.71 10.25
CA TRP A 270 -0.28 -5.65 10.87
C TRP A 270 -1.27 -5.06 9.87
N ARG A 271 -2.55 -5.02 10.25
CA ARG A 271 -3.61 -4.32 9.53
C ARG A 271 -4.35 -3.40 10.46
N ALA A 272 -4.45 -2.13 10.12
CA ALA A 272 -5.20 -1.17 10.91
C ALA A 272 -6.11 -0.30 10.05
N ARG A 273 -7.22 0.14 10.63
CA ARG A 273 -8.05 1.24 10.12
C ARG A 273 -8.01 2.37 11.14
N LEU A 274 -7.61 3.56 10.69
CA LEU A 274 -7.57 4.77 11.51
C LEU A 274 -8.39 5.87 10.86
N ASN A 275 -8.91 6.78 11.67
CA ASN A 275 -9.29 8.11 11.21
C ASN A 275 -8.09 9.03 11.47
N LEU A 276 -7.51 9.62 10.42
CA LEU A 276 -6.35 10.52 10.46
C LEU A 276 -6.79 11.89 9.90
N ASP A 277 -6.89 12.91 10.74
CA ASP A 277 -7.44 14.24 10.39
C ASP A 277 -8.80 14.19 9.67
N GLY A 278 -9.69 13.29 10.07
CA GLY A 278 -11.02 13.13 9.45
C GLY A 278 -11.07 12.17 8.27
N GLU A 279 -9.93 11.75 7.73
CA GLU A 279 -9.84 10.80 6.61
C GLU A 279 -9.72 9.35 7.10
N SER A 280 -10.45 8.43 6.48
CA SER A 280 -10.28 6.99 6.76
C SER A 280 -9.03 6.47 6.05
N VAL A 281 -8.09 5.92 6.81
CA VAL A 281 -6.86 5.32 6.30
C VAL A 281 -6.73 3.86 6.71
N LEU A 282 -6.17 3.06 5.80
CA LEU A 282 -5.74 1.70 6.08
C LEU A 282 -4.22 1.67 6.24
N GLN A 283 -3.73 0.85 7.18
CA GLN A 283 -2.32 0.54 7.38
C GLN A 283 -2.06 -0.91 7.02
N VAL A 284 -1.02 -1.15 6.22
CA VAL A 284 -0.52 -2.47 5.85
C VAL A 284 0.96 -2.49 6.19
N PHE A 285 1.30 -3.03 7.37
CA PHE A 285 2.67 -3.07 7.87
C PHE A 285 3.11 -4.52 8.15
N THR A 286 4.42 -4.67 8.29
CA THR A 286 5.08 -5.83 8.88
C THR A 286 5.67 -5.46 10.22
N LEU A 287 5.59 -6.39 11.16
CA LEU A 287 6.41 -6.40 12.34
C LEU A 287 7.70 -7.16 12.05
N SER A 288 8.84 -6.63 12.49
CA SER A 288 10.12 -7.34 12.47
C SER A 288 10.10 -8.57 13.37
N GLU A 289 10.93 -9.58 13.08
CA GLU A 289 11.01 -10.82 13.86
C GLU A 289 11.29 -10.57 15.35
N ASP A 290 12.02 -9.52 15.69
CA ASP A 290 12.33 -9.14 17.08
C ASP A 290 11.20 -8.34 17.78
N GLY A 291 10.11 -8.03 17.07
CA GLY A 291 8.97 -7.27 17.62
C GLY A 291 9.25 -5.79 17.89
N ARG A 292 10.32 -5.22 17.30
CA ARG A 292 10.80 -3.86 17.60
C ARG A 292 10.59 -2.83 16.51
N GLU A 293 10.25 -3.25 15.30
CA GLU A 293 10.03 -2.37 14.16
C GLU A 293 8.74 -2.72 13.42
N LEU A 294 7.92 -1.70 13.16
CA LEU A 294 6.80 -1.78 12.21
C LEU A 294 7.18 -1.02 10.95
N SER A 295 7.00 -1.62 9.78
CA SER A 295 7.27 -0.96 8.51
C SER A 295 6.28 -1.33 7.42
N GLY A 296 5.93 -0.37 6.56
CA GLY A 296 5.10 -0.60 5.39
C GLY A 296 4.43 0.67 4.89
N ARG A 297 3.18 0.57 4.45
CA ARG A 297 2.44 1.68 3.83
C ARG A 297 1.07 1.87 4.45
N TRP A 298 0.69 3.14 4.61
CA TRP A 298 -0.69 3.53 4.87
C TRP A 298 -1.26 4.26 3.65
N PHE A 299 -2.58 4.21 3.45
CA PHE A 299 -3.26 4.87 2.35
C PHE A 299 -4.72 5.18 2.68
N LEU A 300 -5.31 6.11 1.93
CA LEU A 300 -6.74 6.44 2.05
C LEU A 300 -7.58 5.21 1.67
N GLU A 301 -8.55 4.85 2.50
CA GLU A 301 -9.36 3.64 2.32
C GLU A 301 -10.07 3.59 0.96
N ASP A 302 -10.67 4.71 0.54
CA ASP A 302 -11.37 4.82 -0.74
C ASP A 302 -10.46 5.22 -1.91
N LEU A 303 -9.16 5.45 -1.66
CA LEU A 303 -8.22 5.96 -2.66
C LEU A 303 -6.78 5.49 -2.42
N ASP A 304 -6.54 4.20 -2.65
CA ASP A 304 -5.27 3.56 -2.32
C ASP A 304 -4.03 4.10 -3.06
N SER A 305 -4.20 4.87 -4.14
CA SER A 305 -3.11 5.57 -4.82
C SER A 305 -2.53 6.74 -4.01
N VAL A 306 -3.27 7.21 -2.99
CA VAL A 306 -2.84 8.30 -2.09
C VAL A 306 -2.51 7.72 -0.72
N GLY A 307 -1.25 7.83 -0.31
CA GLY A 307 -0.76 7.25 0.94
C GLY A 307 0.69 7.61 1.24
N GLY A 308 1.24 7.03 2.30
CA GLY A 308 2.61 7.28 2.73
C GLY A 308 3.31 6.03 3.26
N ASN A 309 4.63 6.01 3.11
CA ASN A 309 5.48 5.01 3.75
C ASN A 309 5.67 5.39 5.21
N LEU A 310 5.70 4.39 6.08
CA LEU A 310 5.90 4.57 7.52
C LEU A 310 6.86 3.51 8.04
N ARG A 311 7.82 3.95 8.85
CA ARG A 311 8.66 3.12 9.71
C ARG A 311 8.44 3.57 11.15
N ALA A 312 8.25 2.62 12.06
CA ALA A 312 8.11 2.90 13.47
C ALA A 312 9.00 1.97 14.28
N VAL A 313 9.78 2.53 15.21
CA VAL A 313 10.66 1.78 16.10
C VAL A 313 10.16 1.93 17.52
N ARG A 314 10.11 0.82 18.26
CA ARG A 314 9.68 0.81 19.66
C ARG A 314 10.58 1.73 20.48
N MET A 315 9.96 2.62 21.25
CA MET A 315 10.71 3.48 22.16
C MET A 315 11.32 2.66 23.29
N GLY A 316 12.59 2.91 23.59
CA GLY A 316 13.34 2.18 24.61
C GLY A 316 14.79 2.66 24.69
N PRO A 317 15.67 1.93 25.39
CA PRO A 317 17.05 2.36 25.62
C PRO A 317 17.96 2.20 24.40
N ALA A 318 17.58 1.39 23.41
CA ALA A 318 18.37 1.19 22.20
C ALA A 318 18.27 2.43 21.31
N ALA A 319 19.40 3.11 21.12
CA ALA A 319 19.45 4.32 20.32
C ALA A 319 19.32 3.96 18.82
N THR A 320 18.49 4.69 18.08
CA THR A 320 18.24 4.44 16.65
C THR A 320 17.87 5.73 15.95
N ILE A 321 18.50 5.99 14.80
CA ILE A 321 18.11 7.09 13.90
C ILE A 321 17.09 6.54 12.89
N LEU A 322 15.99 7.26 12.72
CA LEU A 322 14.91 6.90 11.80
C LEU A 322 14.90 7.77 10.54
N ALA A 323 15.20 9.06 10.67
CA ALA A 323 15.17 10.00 9.55
C ALA A 323 16.05 11.23 9.81
N VAL A 324 16.46 11.88 8.72
CA VAL A 324 17.18 13.16 8.71
C VAL A 324 16.42 14.11 7.79
N GLU A 325 16.23 15.34 8.23
CA GLU A 325 15.40 16.32 7.54
C GLU A 325 16.00 17.74 7.56
N PRO A 326 16.22 18.39 6.41
CA PRO A 326 16.21 17.79 5.08
C PRO A 326 17.27 16.69 4.96
N ALA A 327 17.02 15.70 4.10
CA ALA A 327 17.94 14.59 3.87
C ALA A 327 19.14 14.96 2.98
N TYR A 328 19.36 16.26 2.73
CA TYR A 328 20.46 16.73 1.91
C TYR A 328 20.92 18.15 2.29
N LEU A 329 22.16 18.48 1.94
CA LEU A 329 22.72 19.83 2.08
C LEU A 329 23.68 20.14 0.92
N ARG A 330 23.62 21.36 0.40
CA ARG A 330 24.52 21.77 -0.69
C ARG A 330 25.89 22.17 -0.16
N GLY A 331 26.96 21.71 -0.79
CA GLY A 331 28.33 22.15 -0.55
C GLY A 331 28.46 23.68 -0.58
N GLY A 332 29.16 24.24 0.41
CA GLY A 332 29.34 25.68 0.59
C GLY A 332 28.16 26.40 1.26
N THR A 333 27.07 25.71 1.60
CA THR A 333 25.88 26.32 2.22
C THR A 333 25.72 25.94 3.69
N PHE A 334 24.91 26.73 4.39
CA PHE A 334 24.44 26.46 5.75
C PHE A 334 22.99 25.97 5.69
N GLY A 335 22.63 25.08 6.62
CA GLY A 335 21.27 24.58 6.75
C GLY A 335 20.96 24.10 8.16
N ARG A 336 19.68 24.14 8.53
CA ARG A 336 19.17 23.51 9.75
C ARG A 336 18.80 22.07 9.44
N ILE A 337 19.35 21.12 10.20
CA ILE A 337 19.14 19.69 10.02
C ILE A 337 18.50 19.12 11.30
N ALA A 338 17.37 18.45 11.15
CA ALA A 338 16.70 17.69 12.21
C ALA A 338 16.99 16.20 12.05
N ILE A 339 17.37 15.55 13.14
CA ILE A 339 17.65 14.11 13.20
C ILE A 339 16.59 13.51 14.12
N HIS A 340 15.78 12.60 13.60
CA HIS A 340 14.66 12.00 14.31
C HIS A 340 14.97 10.55 14.66
N GLY A 341 14.71 10.15 15.90
CA GLY A 341 15.11 8.84 16.39
C GLY A 341 14.55 8.49 17.76
N VAL A 342 15.16 7.49 18.38
CA VAL A 342 14.94 7.07 19.77
C VAL A 342 16.30 7.06 20.46
N GLY A 343 16.34 7.44 21.74
CA GLY A 343 17.56 7.36 22.55
C GLY A 343 18.72 8.22 22.01
N LEU A 344 18.42 9.32 21.33
CA LEU A 344 19.42 10.20 20.73
C LEU A 344 20.15 11.00 21.82
N ASP A 345 21.37 10.59 22.14
CA ASP A 345 22.23 11.26 23.10
C ASP A 345 23.68 11.29 22.61
N GLY A 346 24.46 12.30 23.02
CA GLY A 346 25.85 12.49 22.60
C GLY A 346 26.05 13.40 21.37
N GLU A 347 27.30 13.42 20.89
CA GLU A 347 27.75 14.30 19.80
C GLU A 347 27.07 13.96 18.47
N VAL A 348 26.76 15.00 17.68
CA VAL A 348 26.19 14.85 16.34
C VAL A 348 27.30 14.91 15.30
N ASP A 349 27.36 13.91 14.44
CA ASP A 349 28.25 13.84 13.29
C ASP A 349 27.42 13.61 12.02
N LEU A 350 27.49 14.55 11.08
CA LEU A 350 26.78 14.51 9.80
C LEU A 350 27.67 13.99 8.65
N GLY A 351 28.84 13.45 8.99
CA GLY A 351 29.81 12.88 8.07
C GLY A 351 30.78 13.91 7.48
N GLU A 352 31.77 13.39 6.74
CA GLU A 352 32.91 14.17 6.23
C GLU A 352 32.48 15.41 5.42
N GLY A 353 33.12 16.55 5.72
CA GLY A 353 32.90 17.81 5.01
C GLY A 353 31.66 18.59 5.46
N VAL A 354 30.96 18.12 6.51
CA VAL A 354 29.82 18.79 7.12
C VAL A 354 30.16 19.16 8.57
N GLU A 355 30.22 20.45 8.85
CA GLU A 355 30.51 20.99 10.17
C GLU A 355 29.20 21.27 10.91
N VAL A 356 29.02 20.69 12.10
CA VAL A 356 27.92 21.04 13.00
C VAL A 356 28.32 22.30 13.76
N THR A 357 27.68 23.43 13.45
CA THR A 357 28.07 24.74 13.99
C THR A 357 27.40 25.05 15.31
N SER A 358 26.16 24.58 15.52
CA SER A 358 25.43 24.78 16.76
C SER A 358 24.33 23.73 16.95
N THR A 359 23.95 23.46 18.20
CA THR A 359 22.73 22.69 18.51
C THR A 359 21.59 23.66 18.80
N VAL A 360 20.53 23.61 18.00
CA VAL A 360 19.33 24.45 18.14
C VAL A 360 18.40 23.91 19.21
N SER A 361 18.14 22.61 19.18
CA SER A 361 17.32 21.92 20.18
C SER A 361 17.71 20.45 20.28
N ARG A 362 17.44 19.84 21.44
CA ARG A 362 17.79 18.44 21.71
C ARG A 362 16.77 17.80 22.64
N SER A 363 16.34 16.61 22.25
CA SER A 363 15.69 15.62 23.09
C SER A 363 16.21 14.23 22.72
N SER A 364 15.82 13.20 23.48
CA SER A 364 16.11 11.81 23.14
C SER A 364 15.39 11.32 21.86
N GLU A 365 14.48 12.12 21.31
CA GLU A 365 13.64 11.74 20.16
C GLU A 365 13.97 12.58 18.90
N THR A 366 14.52 13.77 19.09
CA THR A 366 14.91 14.69 18.01
C THR A 366 16.07 15.58 18.42
N VAL A 367 17.08 15.68 17.56
CA VAL A 367 18.16 16.65 17.69
C VAL A 367 18.13 17.57 16.47
N VAL A 368 18.08 18.87 16.68
CA VAL A 368 18.12 19.87 15.62
C VAL A 368 19.43 20.65 15.72
N VAL A 369 20.18 20.68 14.64
CA VAL A 369 21.48 21.35 14.55
C VAL A 369 21.51 22.35 13.40
N GLU A 370 22.34 23.37 13.52
CA GLU A 370 22.81 24.13 12.37
C GLU A 370 24.09 23.46 11.87
N ALA A 371 24.17 23.28 10.55
CA ALA A 371 25.29 22.64 9.91
C ALA A 371 25.73 23.40 8.66
N ARG A 372 27.02 23.34 8.36
CA ARG A 372 27.64 23.89 7.16
C ARG A 372 28.30 22.78 6.37
N ALA A 373 27.88 22.57 5.13
CA ALA A 373 28.69 21.79 4.21
C ALA A 373 29.82 22.68 3.70
N THR A 374 31.07 22.26 3.88
CA THR A 374 32.23 23.01 3.38
C THR A 374 32.19 23.14 1.86
N ALA A 375 32.78 24.20 1.30
CA ALA A 375 32.76 24.43 -0.15
C ALA A 375 33.46 23.33 -0.96
N GLY A 376 34.44 22.65 -0.36
CA GLY A 376 35.14 21.50 -0.94
C GLY A 376 34.60 20.14 -0.52
N ALA A 377 33.45 20.07 0.14
CA ALA A 377 32.86 18.80 0.55
C ALA A 377 32.58 17.93 -0.68
N ARG A 378 33.12 16.70 -0.68
CA ARG A 378 32.90 15.76 -1.77
C ARG A 378 31.42 15.39 -1.86
N PRO A 379 30.77 15.49 -3.02
CA PRO A 379 29.38 15.06 -3.14
C PRO A 379 29.20 13.57 -2.82
N GLY A 380 28.05 13.23 -2.24
CA GLY A 380 27.62 11.86 -2.00
C GLY A 380 26.90 11.64 -0.67
N ALA A 381 26.47 10.39 -0.46
CA ALA A 381 25.82 9.96 0.76
C ALA A 381 26.75 10.09 1.98
N ARG A 382 26.15 10.29 3.16
CA ARG A 382 26.79 10.40 4.46
C ARG A 382 26.13 9.45 5.45
N GLY A 383 26.94 8.88 6.33
CA GLY A 383 26.46 8.33 7.58
C GLY A 383 26.16 9.48 8.55
N VAL A 384 25.10 9.31 9.34
CA VAL A 384 24.73 10.23 10.41
C VAL A 384 24.84 9.51 11.72
N ARG A 385 25.51 10.13 12.69
CA ARG A 385 25.69 9.61 14.04
C ARG A 385 25.19 10.61 15.08
N VAL A 386 24.56 10.08 16.13
CA VAL A 386 24.26 10.82 17.36
C VAL A 386 24.70 9.94 18.53
N GLY A 387 25.88 10.25 19.09
CA GLY A 387 26.56 9.42 20.08
C GLY A 387 26.68 7.96 19.65
N GLY A 388 25.94 7.07 20.30
CA GLY A 388 25.94 5.63 20.01
C GLY A 388 25.03 5.20 18.85
N ALA A 389 24.13 6.06 18.37
CA ALA A 389 23.28 5.75 17.23
C ALA A 389 23.98 6.12 15.92
N ASP A 390 23.99 5.21 14.95
CA ASP A 390 24.59 5.42 13.63
C ASP A 390 23.62 4.92 12.54
N ALA A 391 23.48 5.68 11.46
CA ALA A 391 22.70 5.30 10.29
C ALA A 391 23.35 5.78 9.00
N GLY A 392 23.69 4.84 8.12
CA GLY A 392 24.23 5.10 6.80
C GLY A 392 23.18 5.59 5.80
N GLY A 393 23.56 6.50 4.91
CA GLY A 393 22.79 6.84 3.70
C GLY A 393 21.53 7.67 3.93
N LEU A 394 21.33 8.23 5.13
CA LEU A 394 20.17 9.09 5.42
C LEU A 394 20.38 10.57 5.05
N PHE A 395 21.60 10.96 4.71
CA PHE A 395 21.95 12.34 4.40
C PHE A 395 22.86 12.42 3.17
N THR A 396 22.61 13.35 2.26
CA THR A 396 23.40 13.53 1.03
C THR A 396 23.97 14.94 0.94
N VAL A 397 25.29 15.04 0.77
CA VAL A 397 25.92 16.31 0.38
C VAL A 397 25.98 16.38 -1.14
N TYR A 398 25.58 17.49 -1.74
CA TYR A 398 25.62 17.66 -3.19
C TYR A 398 26.21 19.02 -3.58
N SER A 399 26.81 19.13 -4.77
CA SER A 399 27.33 20.40 -5.29
C SER A 399 26.33 21.08 -6.23
N ARG A 400 25.79 20.30 -7.16
CA ARG A 400 24.81 20.69 -8.17
C ARG A 400 23.86 19.52 -8.43
N ILE A 401 22.71 19.81 -9.02
CA ILE A 401 21.79 18.79 -9.52
C ILE A 401 22.19 18.50 -10.98
N ASP A 402 22.44 17.25 -11.35
CA ASP A 402 22.79 16.93 -12.74
C ASP A 402 21.57 16.58 -13.57
N SER A 403 20.65 15.84 -12.97
CA SER A 403 19.41 15.41 -13.61
C SER A 403 18.25 15.42 -12.61
N VAL A 404 17.03 15.50 -13.15
CA VAL A 404 15.78 15.36 -12.40
C VAL A 404 15.00 14.22 -13.04
N ARG A 405 14.53 13.30 -12.20
CA ARG A 405 13.62 12.22 -12.61
C ARG A 405 12.24 12.49 -12.01
N VAL A 406 11.20 12.27 -12.81
CA VAL A 406 9.83 12.22 -12.31
C VAL A 406 9.61 10.81 -11.77
N GLU A 407 9.23 10.69 -10.50
CA GLU A 407 8.99 9.39 -9.85
C GLU A 407 7.52 9.27 -9.41
N PRO A 408 6.79 8.20 -9.80
CA PRO A 408 7.24 7.16 -10.72
C PRO A 408 7.44 7.71 -12.14
N ASP A 409 8.35 7.07 -12.88
CA ASP A 409 8.66 7.40 -14.27
C ASP A 409 7.55 6.97 -15.23
N GLU A 410 6.83 5.90 -14.89
CA GLU A 410 5.59 5.47 -15.55
C GLU A 410 4.44 5.35 -14.55
N ALA A 411 3.25 5.86 -14.93
CA ALA A 411 2.08 5.82 -14.07
C ALA A 411 0.77 5.61 -14.83
N ILE A 412 -0.23 5.10 -14.11
CA ILE A 412 -1.61 5.03 -14.57
C ILE A 412 -2.51 5.89 -13.68
N ALA A 413 -3.30 6.76 -14.29
CA ALA A 413 -4.48 7.37 -13.68
C ALA A 413 -5.76 6.80 -14.32
N ARG A 414 -6.89 6.87 -13.62
CA ARG A 414 -8.18 6.38 -14.15
C ARG A 414 -9.27 7.42 -14.01
N VAL A 415 -10.01 7.64 -15.10
CA VAL A 415 -11.22 8.48 -15.06
C VAL A 415 -12.24 7.91 -14.09
N GLY A 416 -13.12 8.76 -13.54
CA GLY A 416 -14.16 8.32 -12.61
C GLY A 416 -15.19 9.42 -12.34
N GLY A 417 -16.08 9.18 -11.38
CA GLY A 417 -17.17 10.08 -11.04
C GLY A 417 -18.21 10.19 -12.16
N ALA A 418 -18.63 11.42 -12.47
CA ALA A 418 -19.63 11.72 -13.51
C ALA A 418 -20.99 10.99 -13.32
N GLY A 419 -21.40 10.80 -12.06
CA GLY A 419 -22.61 10.05 -11.71
C GLY A 419 -22.43 8.52 -11.68
N GLY A 420 -21.26 8.01 -12.06
CA GLY A 420 -20.90 6.60 -11.88
C GLY A 420 -20.45 6.28 -10.45
N PRO A 421 -20.49 4.99 -10.04
CA PRO A 421 -20.20 4.57 -8.66
C PRO A 421 -18.70 4.50 -8.33
N LEU A 422 -17.82 4.58 -9.34
CA LEU A 422 -16.37 4.50 -9.14
C LEU A 422 -15.77 5.90 -9.11
N ALA A 423 -15.03 6.21 -8.05
CA ALA A 423 -14.23 7.42 -7.95
C ALA A 423 -13.10 7.41 -8.99
N ALA A 424 -12.59 8.61 -9.31
CA ALA A 424 -11.43 8.74 -10.18
C ALA A 424 -10.16 8.36 -9.40
N VAL A 425 -9.18 7.75 -10.08
CA VAL A 425 -7.92 7.31 -9.47
C VAL A 425 -6.79 8.25 -9.92
N PRO A 426 -6.27 9.13 -9.05
CA PRO A 426 -5.20 10.03 -9.39
C PRO A 426 -3.83 9.32 -9.40
N ALA A 427 -2.86 9.98 -10.00
CA ALA A 427 -1.46 9.59 -9.97
C ALA A 427 -0.63 10.70 -9.30
N GLN A 428 0.14 10.35 -8.27
CA GLN A 428 1.02 11.28 -7.56
C GLN A 428 2.45 11.11 -8.05
N PHE A 429 3.11 12.23 -8.35
CA PHE A 429 4.50 12.29 -8.79
C PHE A 429 5.36 13.11 -7.82
N GLU A 430 6.65 12.80 -7.76
CA GLU A 430 7.68 13.61 -7.10
C GLU A 430 8.83 13.90 -8.08
N ALA A 431 9.43 15.09 -7.97
CA ALA A 431 10.62 15.45 -8.75
C ALA A 431 11.86 15.11 -7.91
N VAL A 432 12.63 14.14 -8.36
CA VAL A 432 13.79 13.63 -7.62
C VAL A 432 15.08 14.02 -8.31
N ALA A 433 15.93 14.71 -7.58
CA ALA A 433 17.21 15.19 -8.06
C ALA A 433 18.32 14.16 -7.87
N TYR A 434 19.20 14.07 -8.87
CA TYR A 434 20.33 13.15 -8.90
C TYR A 434 21.63 13.88 -9.30
N MET A 435 22.75 13.31 -8.89
CA MET A 435 24.07 13.56 -9.47
C MET A 435 24.41 12.38 -10.39
N ASN A 436 24.93 12.63 -11.58
CA ASN A 436 25.15 11.62 -12.63
C ASN A 436 26.39 10.74 -12.42
N GLY A 437 26.83 10.58 -11.16
CA GLY A 437 27.98 9.75 -10.86
C GLY A 437 29.28 10.14 -11.57
N SER A 438 30.11 9.14 -11.82
CA SER A 438 31.42 9.21 -12.45
C SER A 438 31.38 9.14 -13.97
N ASP A 439 30.38 8.48 -14.54
CA ASP A 439 30.20 8.38 -16.00
C ASP A 439 29.61 9.66 -16.62
N GLY A 440 28.98 10.51 -15.81
CA GLY A 440 28.37 11.77 -16.20
C GLY A 440 27.04 11.63 -16.96
N ALA A 441 26.56 10.41 -17.17
CA ALA A 441 25.29 10.10 -17.82
C ALA A 441 24.15 10.09 -16.80
N ALA A 442 22.95 10.46 -17.21
CA ALA A 442 21.77 10.35 -16.36
C ALA A 442 21.11 8.99 -16.57
N GLY A 443 20.60 8.39 -15.50
CA GLY A 443 19.83 7.15 -15.62
C GLY A 443 20.69 5.89 -15.58
N THR A 444 21.92 5.97 -15.07
CA THR A 444 22.84 4.84 -14.94
C THR A 444 22.94 4.40 -13.48
N ASP A 445 23.65 3.29 -13.24
CA ASP A 445 23.73 2.65 -11.93
C ASP A 445 24.59 3.45 -10.92
N ASP A 446 25.45 4.36 -11.39
CA ASP A 446 26.28 5.20 -10.52
C ASP A 446 25.68 6.58 -10.22
N ASP A 447 24.45 6.86 -10.70
CA ASP A 447 23.67 8.02 -10.29
C ASP A 447 23.46 8.02 -8.77
N GLN A 448 23.78 9.16 -8.14
CA GLN A 448 23.61 9.35 -6.71
C GLN A 448 22.39 10.21 -6.41
N ARG A 449 21.44 9.62 -5.70
CA ARG A 449 20.20 10.31 -5.30
C ARG A 449 20.47 11.44 -4.31
N ILE A 450 20.01 12.65 -4.65
CA ILE A 450 20.05 13.80 -3.75
C ILE A 450 18.79 13.80 -2.88
N GLY A 451 17.61 13.79 -3.50
CA GLY A 451 16.35 13.90 -2.77
C GLY A 451 15.21 14.45 -3.60
N VAL A 452 14.01 14.46 -3.00
CA VAL A 452 12.83 15.11 -3.57
C VAL A 452 13.01 16.61 -3.51
N MET A 453 12.79 17.30 -4.62
CA MET A 453 12.93 18.74 -4.75
C MET A 453 11.57 19.41 -5.03
N PRO A 454 11.35 20.64 -4.55
CA PRO A 454 10.27 21.48 -5.05
C PRO A 454 10.39 21.67 -6.57
N ALA A 455 9.29 21.53 -7.29
CA ALA A 455 9.25 21.65 -8.74
C ALA A 455 7.98 22.37 -9.20
N THR A 456 8.03 22.94 -10.41
CA THR A 456 6.82 23.33 -11.15
C THR A 456 6.40 22.20 -12.07
N TRP A 457 5.11 21.91 -12.10
CA TRP A 457 4.54 20.75 -12.80
C TRP A 457 3.70 21.19 -14.00
N SER A 458 3.78 20.42 -15.09
CA SER A 458 2.87 20.53 -16.23
C SER A 458 2.65 19.17 -16.88
N VAL A 459 1.63 19.09 -17.73
CA VAL A 459 1.38 17.94 -18.62
C VAL A 459 1.37 18.39 -20.06
N ASP A 460 1.76 17.50 -20.95
CA ASP A 460 1.77 17.69 -22.39
C ASP A 460 1.35 16.40 -23.09
N ASP A 461 1.06 16.47 -24.39
CA ASP A 461 0.78 15.29 -25.20
C ASP A 461 2.06 14.45 -25.35
N PHE A 462 1.99 13.14 -25.08
CA PHE A 462 3.19 12.28 -25.07
C PHE A 462 3.78 12.04 -26.48
N ASN A 463 2.91 11.96 -27.49
CA ASN A 463 3.29 11.68 -28.87
C ASN A 463 2.33 12.35 -29.87
N GLU A 464 2.61 12.20 -31.17
CA GLU A 464 1.81 12.80 -32.25
C GLU A 464 0.33 12.34 -32.25
N THR A 465 0.07 11.10 -31.82
CA THR A 465 -1.31 10.58 -31.72
C THR A 465 -2.06 11.27 -30.58
N ALA A 466 -1.42 11.42 -29.42
CA ALA A 466 -1.96 12.15 -28.28
C ALA A 466 -2.27 13.61 -28.64
N ALA A 467 -1.35 14.28 -29.36
CA ALA A 467 -1.53 15.64 -29.83
C ALA A 467 -2.70 15.78 -30.82
N ALA A 468 -2.85 14.83 -31.75
CA ALA A 468 -3.99 14.80 -32.67
C ALA A 468 -5.33 14.59 -31.94
N MET A 469 -5.32 13.81 -30.85
CA MET A 469 -6.48 13.56 -29.98
C MET A 469 -6.67 14.62 -28.88
N LYS A 470 -5.74 15.57 -28.76
CA LYS A 470 -5.67 16.62 -27.74
C LYS A 470 -5.78 16.05 -26.33
N ASP A 471 -5.05 14.99 -26.05
CA ASP A 471 -5.14 14.26 -24.78
C ASP A 471 -4.88 15.16 -23.57
N SER A 472 -3.86 16.02 -23.64
CA SER A 472 -3.50 16.99 -22.60
C SER A 472 -4.62 17.99 -22.28
N GLN A 473 -5.52 18.26 -23.23
CA GLN A 473 -6.69 19.14 -23.03
C GLN A 473 -7.82 18.43 -22.27
N TYR A 474 -8.02 17.13 -22.50
CA TYR A 474 -9.21 16.41 -22.03
C TYR A 474 -8.95 15.47 -20.86
N ALA A 475 -7.74 14.92 -20.72
CA ALA A 475 -7.47 13.80 -19.82
C ALA A 475 -7.46 14.17 -18.33
N GLY A 476 -7.17 15.43 -18.00
CA GLY A 476 -7.12 15.90 -16.61
C GLY A 476 -6.18 17.08 -16.41
N ARG A 477 -5.75 17.29 -15.16
CA ARG A 477 -4.80 18.36 -14.81
C ARG A 477 -3.84 17.91 -13.71
N ILE A 478 -2.62 18.42 -13.72
CA ILE A 478 -1.66 18.26 -12.62
C ILE A 478 -1.64 19.50 -11.73
N ASP A 479 -1.58 19.31 -10.42
CA ASP A 479 -1.45 20.41 -9.47
C ASP A 479 0.01 20.75 -9.14
N MET A 480 0.20 21.81 -8.34
CA MET A 480 1.53 22.30 -7.94
C MET A 480 2.30 21.32 -7.04
N LYS A 481 1.64 20.28 -6.52
CA LYS A 481 2.23 19.23 -5.67
C LYS A 481 2.53 17.95 -6.46
N GLY A 482 2.35 17.96 -7.79
CA GLY A 482 2.57 16.81 -8.64
C GLY A 482 1.45 15.77 -8.58
N LEU A 483 0.26 16.12 -8.07
CA LEU A 483 -0.90 15.24 -8.10
C LEU A 483 -1.67 15.46 -9.41
N PHE A 484 -1.69 14.44 -10.27
CA PHE A 484 -2.54 14.42 -11.44
C PHE A 484 -3.96 14.00 -11.09
N LEU A 485 -4.92 14.86 -11.38
CA LEU A 485 -6.35 14.65 -11.21
C LEU A 485 -6.98 14.34 -12.58
N PRO A 486 -7.37 13.08 -12.83
CA PRO A 486 -8.00 12.70 -14.10
C PRO A 486 -9.39 13.33 -14.24
N ALA A 487 -9.82 13.49 -15.49
CA ALA A 487 -11.12 14.02 -15.84
C ALA A 487 -12.27 13.01 -15.60
N ALA A 488 -13.48 13.50 -15.82
CA ALA A 488 -14.72 12.76 -15.69
C ALA A 488 -14.75 11.49 -16.57
N ALA A 489 -15.32 10.41 -16.04
CA ALA A 489 -15.60 9.19 -16.77
C ALA A 489 -16.72 9.33 -17.82
N GLY A 490 -16.81 8.33 -18.70
CA GLY A 490 -17.87 8.19 -19.70
C GLY A 490 -17.52 8.80 -21.06
N PRO A 491 -18.37 8.56 -22.08
CA PRO A 491 -18.21 9.16 -23.41
C PRO A 491 -18.20 10.69 -23.34
N ASN A 492 -17.22 11.33 -23.98
CA ASN A 492 -17.16 12.79 -24.10
C ASN A 492 -17.55 13.22 -25.53
N PRO A 493 -18.74 13.82 -25.75
CA PRO A 493 -19.19 14.27 -27.07
C PRO A 493 -18.28 15.31 -27.75
N GLU A 494 -17.44 15.99 -26.98
CA GLU A 494 -16.48 16.98 -27.51
C GLU A 494 -15.23 16.33 -28.12
N ARG A 495 -15.04 15.02 -27.92
CA ARG A 495 -13.89 14.27 -28.45
C ARG A 495 -14.27 13.46 -29.69
N PRO A 496 -13.30 13.18 -30.60
CA PRO A 496 -13.53 12.27 -31.72
C PRO A 496 -14.11 10.93 -31.26
N PHE A 497 -15.09 10.42 -32.01
CA PHE A 497 -15.82 9.17 -31.71
C PHE A 497 -16.57 9.15 -30.38
N ALA A 498 -16.77 10.32 -29.75
CA ALA A 498 -17.25 10.42 -28.38
C ALA A 498 -16.45 9.56 -27.39
N THR A 499 -15.13 9.41 -27.62
CA THR A 499 -14.27 8.62 -26.73
C THR A 499 -14.23 9.20 -25.31
N ASN A 500 -13.76 8.40 -24.35
CA ASN A 500 -13.61 8.82 -22.96
C ASN A 500 -12.55 9.91 -22.82
N ASN A 501 -12.47 10.55 -21.65
CA ASN A 501 -11.37 11.44 -21.27
C ASN A 501 -10.08 10.66 -20.88
N ALA A 502 -9.75 9.61 -21.64
CA ALA A 502 -8.47 8.92 -21.56
C ALA A 502 -7.39 9.74 -22.27
N GLY A 503 -6.11 9.43 -22.04
CA GLY A 503 -5.03 10.10 -22.74
C GLY A 503 -3.65 9.55 -22.45
N ASP A 504 -2.72 9.84 -23.34
CA ASP A 504 -1.31 9.48 -23.29
C ASP A 504 -0.47 10.76 -23.10
N LEU A 505 0.05 10.96 -21.87
CA LEU A 505 0.59 12.24 -21.42
C LEU A 505 2.07 12.15 -21.01
N ALA A 506 2.82 13.21 -21.33
CA ALA A 506 4.11 13.48 -20.70
C ALA A 506 3.91 14.36 -19.45
N VAL A 507 4.37 13.90 -18.29
CA VAL A 507 4.37 14.68 -17.04
C VAL A 507 5.73 15.35 -16.90
N LYS A 508 5.76 16.68 -16.86
CA LYS A 508 7.01 17.46 -16.81
C LYS A 508 7.17 18.12 -15.45
N ALA A 509 8.38 18.01 -14.89
CA ALA A 509 8.79 18.68 -13.66
C ALA A 509 10.00 19.57 -13.93
N VAL A 510 9.99 20.81 -13.43
CA VAL A 510 11.12 21.72 -13.51
C VAL A 510 11.59 22.09 -12.12
N VAL A 511 12.83 21.75 -11.79
CA VAL A 511 13.51 22.09 -10.53
C VAL A 511 14.43 23.28 -10.74
N ASN A 512 14.46 24.19 -9.76
CA ASN A 512 15.37 25.32 -9.75
C ASN A 512 16.62 24.98 -8.90
N ASP A 513 17.76 24.88 -9.56
CA ASP A 513 19.08 24.67 -8.98
C ASP A 513 19.88 25.98 -9.01
N ALA A 514 19.72 26.84 -7.99
CA ALA A 514 20.42 28.12 -7.86
C ALA A 514 20.32 29.02 -9.12
N GLY A 515 19.13 29.08 -9.74
CA GLY A 515 18.85 29.84 -10.96
C GLY A 515 18.89 28.99 -12.24
N ARG A 516 19.51 27.80 -12.22
CA ARG A 516 19.47 26.87 -13.35
C ARG A 516 18.19 26.05 -13.30
N LYS A 517 17.45 26.03 -14.41
CA LYS A 517 16.28 25.14 -14.58
C LYS A 517 16.73 23.78 -15.05
N ILE A 518 16.30 22.74 -14.36
CA ILE A 518 16.57 21.35 -14.72
C ILE A 518 15.23 20.65 -14.85
N GLU A 519 15.02 20.03 -16.01
CA GLU A 519 13.76 19.41 -16.36
C GLU A 519 13.87 17.89 -16.23
N GLY A 520 12.79 17.28 -15.75
CA GLY A 520 12.56 15.84 -15.79
C GLY A 520 11.20 15.56 -16.40
N ALA A 521 11.05 14.40 -17.02
CA ALA A 521 9.78 13.96 -17.58
C ALA A 521 9.48 12.52 -17.16
N GLY A 522 8.20 12.22 -17.02
CA GLY A 522 7.65 10.87 -16.85
C GLY A 522 6.49 10.65 -17.82
N HIS A 523 6.02 9.41 -17.89
CA HIS A 523 4.94 8.97 -18.76
C HIS A 523 3.70 8.64 -17.92
N LEU A 524 2.55 9.18 -18.33
CA LEU A 524 1.27 8.94 -17.68
C LEU A 524 0.24 8.49 -18.69
N ILE A 525 -0.32 7.30 -18.45
CA ILE A 525 -1.51 6.84 -19.15
C ILE A 525 -2.75 7.12 -18.29
N VAL A 526 -3.65 7.97 -18.79
CA VAL A 526 -4.99 8.13 -18.22
C VAL A 526 -5.93 7.15 -18.94
N THR A 527 -6.52 6.22 -18.19
CA THR A 527 -7.31 5.13 -18.78
C THR A 527 -8.67 4.95 -18.11
N VAL A 528 -9.41 3.94 -18.56
CA VAL A 528 -10.76 3.60 -18.09
C VAL A 528 -10.76 2.96 -16.70
N GLN A 529 -11.95 2.84 -16.12
CA GLN A 529 -12.19 2.26 -14.82
C GLN A 529 -11.88 0.76 -14.76
N ARG A 530 -11.76 0.24 -13.53
CA ARG A 530 -11.74 -1.19 -13.22
C ARG A 530 -12.85 -1.47 -12.19
N TRP A 531 -13.76 -2.39 -12.50
CA TRP A 531 -14.90 -2.72 -11.62
C TRP A 531 -14.60 -3.88 -10.68
N ASN A 532 -13.65 -4.75 -11.04
CA ASN A 532 -13.15 -5.78 -10.17
C ASN A 532 -11.83 -5.31 -9.55
N ASP A 533 -11.87 -4.96 -8.25
CA ASP A 533 -10.70 -4.54 -7.50
C ASP A 533 -10.57 -5.34 -6.19
N PRO A 534 -10.02 -6.56 -6.25
CA PRO A 534 -9.82 -7.38 -5.06
C PRO A 534 -8.65 -6.86 -4.20
N PRO A 535 -8.55 -7.30 -2.93
CA PRO A 535 -7.48 -6.94 -2.01
C PRO A 535 -6.05 -7.09 -2.57
N ILE A 536 -5.78 -8.14 -3.36
CA ILE A 536 -4.52 -8.34 -4.10
C ILE A 536 -4.84 -8.21 -5.59
N ARG A 537 -4.30 -7.24 -6.33
CA ARG A 537 -4.76 -6.88 -7.70
C ARG A 537 -4.41 -7.88 -8.79
#